data_AF-A0A497LBV3-F1
#
_entry.id   AF-A0A497LBV3-F1
#
_cell.length_a   1.000
_cell.length_b   1.000
_cell.length_c   1.000
_cell.angle_alpha   90.00
_cell.angle_beta   90.00
_cell.angle_gamma   90.00
#
_symmetry.space_group_name_H-M   'P 1'
#
loop_
_entity.id
_entity.type
_entity.pdbx_description
1 polymer ?
#
loop_
_entity_poly.entity_id
_entity_poly.type
_entity_poly.pdbx_seq_one_letter_code
_entity_poly.pdbx_strand_id
1 'polypeptide(L)'
;VQVGIDRPRGSSAPGVLYAYELIRPGCVYAGLMAVVENSYLMAFLNERLAGGRASFTAHVGRGVSRGFGKVRLTLRELRLDELRPGWLKSELRAGEQVVLEATSPVFVENGGFMPVPPWPGCELTLDGRWYESIVGQRASLRLKVSGVYSRRGSVVYRGWSVRTRKPKMPIRALPAGSLLVCEVVEGELREPLISLLPILGLNSASSMGFNQLAPIEEDPFGGGVG
;
A
#
# COMPACT_ATOMS: atom_id res chain seq x y z
N VAL A 1 -22.95 -0.80 -20.78
CA VAL A 1 -24.22 -1.16 -20.08
C VAL A 1 -24.59 -2.58 -20.51
N GLN A 2 -25.07 -3.41 -19.59
CA GLN A 2 -25.49 -4.80 -19.82
C GLN A 2 -26.80 -5.09 -19.08
N VAL A 3 -27.53 -6.12 -19.52
CA VAL A 3 -28.79 -6.56 -18.93
C VAL A 3 -28.71 -8.03 -18.52
N GLY A 4 -29.36 -8.42 -17.42
CA GLY A 4 -29.61 -9.82 -17.11
C GLY A 4 -30.71 -10.37 -18.02
N ILE A 5 -30.56 -11.59 -18.51
CA ILE A 5 -31.55 -12.24 -19.39
C ILE A 5 -32.35 -13.25 -18.55
N ASP A 6 -33.66 -13.11 -18.57
CA ASP A 6 -34.59 -14.12 -18.07
C ASP A 6 -34.70 -15.24 -19.11
N ARG A 7 -34.03 -16.38 -18.85
CA ARG A 7 -33.90 -17.50 -19.80
C ARG A 7 -35.25 -18.01 -20.32
N PRO A 8 -36.26 -18.29 -19.47
CA PRO A 8 -37.58 -18.69 -19.96
C PRO A 8 -38.30 -17.64 -20.81
N ARG A 9 -38.09 -16.34 -20.55
CA ARG A 9 -38.78 -15.26 -21.29
C ARG A 9 -38.00 -14.72 -22.49
N GLY A 10 -36.74 -15.11 -22.67
CA GLY A 10 -35.87 -14.60 -23.74
C GLY A 10 -35.68 -13.09 -23.73
N SER A 11 -36.00 -12.42 -22.62
CA SER A 11 -36.05 -10.96 -22.50
C SER A 11 -35.25 -10.49 -21.29
N SER A 12 -35.05 -9.18 -21.18
CA SER A 12 -34.33 -8.60 -20.05
C SER A 12 -35.10 -8.85 -18.75
N ALA A 13 -34.42 -9.40 -17.74
CA ALA A 13 -34.95 -9.55 -16.40
C ALA A 13 -35.24 -8.15 -15.81
N PRO A 14 -36.46 -7.91 -15.28
CA PRO A 14 -36.80 -6.64 -14.65
C PRO A 14 -35.81 -6.27 -13.53
N GLY A 15 -35.34 -5.03 -13.52
CA GLY A 15 -34.42 -4.51 -12.50
C GLY A 15 -32.96 -4.95 -12.64
N VAL A 16 -32.61 -5.75 -13.66
CA VAL A 16 -31.23 -6.25 -13.85
C VAL A 16 -30.53 -5.47 -14.97
N LEU A 17 -30.42 -4.15 -14.79
CA LEU A 17 -29.60 -3.28 -15.63
C LEU A 17 -28.33 -2.90 -14.86
N TYR A 18 -27.16 -3.11 -15.45
CA TYR A 18 -25.88 -2.78 -14.80
C TYR A 18 -24.84 -2.25 -15.78
N ALA A 19 -23.93 -1.44 -15.26
CA ALA A 19 -22.80 -0.90 -16.00
C ALA A 19 -21.53 -1.04 -15.16
N TYR A 20 -20.39 -1.14 -15.84
CA TYR A 20 -19.08 -1.18 -15.21
C TYR A 20 -18.15 -0.23 -15.94
N GLU A 21 -17.38 0.51 -15.17
CA GLU A 21 -16.12 1.08 -15.66
C GLU A 21 -15.05 0.00 -15.57
N LEU A 22 -14.39 -0.25 -16.69
CA LEU A 22 -13.39 -1.32 -16.82
C LEU A 22 -12.01 -0.69 -16.95
N ILE A 23 -11.04 -1.28 -16.28
CA ILE A 23 -9.63 -1.03 -16.58
C ILE A 23 -9.33 -1.64 -17.95
N ARG A 24 -8.69 -0.88 -18.82
CA ARG A 24 -8.36 -1.32 -20.18
C ARG A 24 -7.31 -2.45 -20.14
N PRO A 25 -7.40 -3.46 -21.03
CA PRO A 25 -6.32 -4.43 -21.21
C PRO A 25 -4.99 -3.73 -21.54
N GLY A 26 -3.88 -4.30 -21.07
CA GLY A 26 -2.54 -3.76 -21.31
C GLY A 26 -2.03 -2.79 -20.24
N CYS A 27 -2.86 -2.40 -19.25
CA CYS A 27 -2.37 -1.65 -18.08
C CYS A 27 -1.34 -2.49 -17.30
N VAL A 28 -0.22 -1.85 -16.96
CA VAL A 28 0.86 -2.44 -16.15
C VAL A 28 0.82 -1.82 -14.76
N TYR A 29 0.95 -2.67 -13.75
CA TYR A 29 1.04 -2.26 -12.35
C TYR A 29 2.31 -2.86 -11.76
N ALA A 30 2.97 -2.10 -10.91
CA ALA A 30 4.14 -2.53 -10.17
C ALA A 30 3.89 -2.34 -8.68
N GLY A 31 4.53 -3.18 -7.86
CA GLY A 31 4.47 -3.11 -6.42
C GLY A 31 5.68 -3.82 -5.84
N LEU A 32 6.07 -3.41 -4.64
CA LEU A 32 7.16 -4.01 -3.89
C LEU A 32 6.56 -4.80 -2.73
N MET A 33 7.20 -5.93 -2.40
CA MET A 33 6.85 -6.71 -1.22
C MET A 33 8.12 -7.17 -0.52
N ALA A 34 8.07 -7.13 0.81
CA ALA A 34 9.04 -7.81 1.64
C ALA A 34 8.43 -9.13 2.14
N VAL A 35 9.25 -10.17 2.21
CA VAL A 35 8.82 -11.50 2.63
C VAL A 35 9.73 -11.95 3.77
N VAL A 36 9.13 -12.45 4.84
CA VAL A 36 9.88 -13.02 5.96
C VAL A 36 10.59 -14.29 5.48
N GLU A 37 11.90 -14.39 5.72
CA GLU A 37 12.76 -15.49 5.24
C GLU A 37 12.23 -16.87 5.62
N ASN A 38 11.74 -17.03 6.86
CA ASN A 38 11.27 -18.31 7.39
C ASN A 38 9.76 -18.54 7.17
N SER A 39 9.15 -17.92 6.15
CA SER A 39 7.72 -18.05 5.87
C SER A 39 7.38 -19.11 4.82
N TYR A 40 6.17 -19.66 4.88
CA TYR A 40 5.63 -20.51 3.81
C TYR A 40 5.63 -19.83 2.44
N LEU A 41 5.44 -18.52 2.40
CA LEU A 41 5.51 -17.76 1.16
C LEU A 41 6.94 -17.78 0.60
N MET A 42 7.95 -17.61 1.44
CA MET A 42 9.35 -17.69 1.00
C MET A 42 9.68 -19.09 0.47
N ALA A 43 9.24 -20.15 1.16
CA ALA A 43 9.41 -21.53 0.66
C ALA A 43 8.76 -21.73 -0.72
N PHE A 44 7.51 -21.26 -0.89
CA PHE A 44 6.82 -21.29 -2.18
C PHE A 44 7.55 -20.48 -3.27
N LEU A 45 8.10 -19.31 -2.93
CA LEU A 45 8.84 -18.47 -3.86
C LEU A 45 10.17 -19.12 -4.26
N ASN A 46 10.90 -19.72 -3.33
CA ASN A 46 12.18 -20.39 -3.60
C ASN A 46 12.03 -21.55 -4.61
N GLU A 47 10.92 -22.29 -4.56
CA GLU A 47 10.62 -23.34 -5.54
C GLU A 47 10.32 -22.80 -6.95
N ARG A 48 9.87 -21.55 -7.05
CA ARG A 48 9.30 -20.97 -8.29
C ARG A 48 10.19 -19.92 -8.93
N LEU A 49 11.08 -19.29 -8.16
CA LEU A 49 12.03 -18.27 -8.62
C LEU A 49 13.25 -18.96 -9.27
N ALA A 50 13.08 -19.46 -10.50
CA ALA A 50 14.21 -19.94 -11.29
C ALA A 50 15.10 -18.75 -11.69
N GLY A 51 16.29 -18.64 -11.08
CA GLY A 51 17.22 -17.52 -11.34
C GLY A 51 16.70 -16.15 -10.89
N GLY A 52 15.97 -16.10 -9.77
CA GLY A 52 15.46 -14.85 -9.18
C GLY A 52 14.25 -14.24 -9.88
N ARG A 53 13.60 -14.99 -10.80
CA ARG A 53 12.39 -14.55 -11.51
C ARG A 53 11.34 -15.66 -11.58
N ALA A 54 10.07 -15.27 -11.46
CA ALA A 54 8.93 -16.17 -11.65
C ALA A 54 7.85 -15.47 -12.46
N SER A 55 7.09 -16.23 -13.24
CA SER A 55 5.95 -15.71 -14.00
C SER A 55 4.81 -16.72 -13.98
N PHE A 56 3.62 -16.27 -13.58
CA PHE A 56 2.42 -17.09 -13.59
C PHE A 56 1.16 -16.26 -13.87
N THR A 57 0.06 -16.95 -14.16
CA THR A 57 -1.23 -16.30 -14.39
C THR A 57 -1.97 -16.15 -13.06
N ALA A 58 -2.43 -14.94 -12.77
CA ALA A 58 -3.26 -14.65 -11.61
C ALA A 58 -4.61 -14.06 -12.05
N HIS A 59 -5.58 -14.12 -11.15
CA HIS A 59 -6.94 -13.61 -11.33
C HIS A 59 -7.17 -12.46 -10.34
N VAL A 60 -7.45 -11.26 -10.85
CA VAL A 60 -7.57 -10.03 -10.04
C VAL A 60 -8.91 -9.35 -10.30
N GLY A 61 -9.49 -8.75 -9.25
CA GLY A 61 -10.72 -7.97 -9.34
C GLY A 61 -11.87 -8.54 -8.51
N ARG A 62 -13.10 -8.10 -8.79
CA ARG A 62 -14.26 -8.41 -7.93
C ARG A 62 -14.89 -9.78 -8.19
N GLY A 63 -14.75 -10.37 -9.37
CA GLY A 63 -15.31 -11.70 -9.66
C GLY A 63 -16.84 -11.81 -9.60
N VAL A 64 -17.57 -10.73 -9.28
CA VAL A 64 -19.04 -10.72 -9.07
C VAL A 64 -19.83 -10.63 -10.40
N SER A 65 -19.16 -10.39 -11.54
CA SER A 65 -19.83 -10.23 -12.84
C SER A 65 -19.21 -11.08 -13.96
N ARG A 66 -18.37 -10.49 -14.82
CA ARG A 66 -17.69 -11.16 -15.94
C ARG A 66 -16.52 -12.06 -15.51
N GLY A 67 -16.48 -12.48 -14.24
CA GLY A 67 -15.34 -13.14 -13.63
C GLY A 67 -14.21 -12.18 -13.25
N PHE A 68 -13.06 -12.76 -12.91
CA PHE A 68 -11.84 -12.01 -12.59
C PHE A 68 -11.08 -11.63 -13.86
N GLY A 69 -10.41 -10.47 -13.84
CA GLY A 69 -9.43 -10.13 -14.86
C GLY A 69 -8.25 -11.08 -14.78
N LYS A 70 -7.76 -11.56 -15.93
CA LYS A 70 -6.54 -12.36 -16.01
C LYS A 70 -5.34 -11.44 -16.14
N VAL A 71 -4.35 -11.65 -15.29
CA VAL A 71 -3.09 -10.89 -15.32
C VAL A 71 -1.92 -11.85 -15.39
N ARG A 72 -0.86 -11.43 -16.07
CA ARG A 72 0.46 -12.06 -15.96
C ARG A 72 1.17 -11.40 -14.78
N LEU A 73 1.37 -12.16 -13.71
CA LEU A 73 2.17 -11.71 -12.58
C LEU A 73 3.62 -12.12 -12.82
N THR A 74 4.52 -11.15 -12.84
CA THR A 74 5.96 -11.38 -12.91
C THR A 74 6.57 -10.93 -11.60
N LEU A 75 7.32 -11.83 -10.97
CA LEU A 75 8.07 -11.58 -9.75
C LEU A 75 9.55 -11.55 -10.09
N ARG A 76 10.25 -10.61 -9.49
CA ARG A 76 11.70 -10.46 -9.57
C ARG A 76 12.22 -10.17 -8.17
N GLU A 77 13.24 -10.91 -7.77
CA GLU A 77 14.00 -10.60 -6.57
C GLU A 77 14.77 -9.30 -6.77
N LEU A 78 14.72 -8.43 -5.76
CA LEU A 78 15.40 -7.15 -5.74
C LEU A 78 16.34 -7.12 -4.53
N ARG A 79 17.54 -6.59 -4.76
CA ARG A 79 18.48 -6.30 -3.69
C ARG A 79 18.24 -4.89 -3.13
N LEU A 80 18.65 -4.65 -1.89
CA LEU A 80 18.45 -3.36 -1.22
C LEU A 80 19.14 -2.20 -1.93
N ASP A 81 20.29 -2.43 -2.56
CA ASP A 81 21.01 -1.43 -3.35
C ASP A 81 20.23 -0.99 -4.61
N GLU A 82 19.35 -1.83 -5.13
CA GLU A 82 18.46 -1.49 -6.26
C GLU A 82 17.25 -0.64 -5.83
N LEU A 83 17.02 -0.51 -4.52
CA LEU A 83 15.88 0.22 -3.94
C LEU A 83 16.22 1.66 -3.53
N ARG A 84 17.36 2.20 -3.98
CA ARG A 84 17.85 3.55 -3.63
C ARG A 84 17.58 4.59 -4.73
N PRO A 85 16.35 5.12 -4.86
CA PRO A 85 16.14 6.30 -5.68
C PRO A 85 16.74 7.54 -5.00
N GLY A 86 17.37 8.42 -5.78
CA GLY A 86 18.03 9.64 -5.27
C GLY A 86 17.09 10.68 -4.66
N TRP A 87 15.76 10.54 -4.83
CA TRP A 87 14.76 11.44 -4.28
C TRP A 87 14.28 11.04 -2.87
N LEU A 88 14.66 9.85 -2.38
CA LEU A 88 14.39 9.44 -1.02
C LEU A 88 15.45 9.98 -0.08
N LYS A 89 15.01 10.44 1.08
CA LYS A 89 15.90 10.83 2.17
C LYS A 89 16.67 9.61 2.71
N SER A 90 17.93 9.81 3.09
CA SER A 90 18.85 8.76 3.60
C SER A 90 18.83 8.58 5.12
N GLU A 91 18.24 9.52 5.85
CA GLU A 91 18.05 9.43 7.30
C GLU A 91 16.90 10.30 7.80
N LEU A 92 16.30 9.91 8.93
CA LEU A 92 15.38 10.72 9.73
C LEU A 92 15.91 10.81 11.14
N ARG A 93 16.03 12.03 11.67
CA ARG A 93 16.54 12.28 13.02
C ARG A 93 15.54 13.02 13.89
N ALA A 94 15.54 12.73 15.19
CA ALA A 94 14.71 13.47 16.14
C ALA A 94 14.95 14.99 16.07
N GLY A 95 13.87 15.77 16.12
CA GLY A 95 13.85 17.23 15.97
C GLY A 95 13.80 17.72 14.52
N GLU A 96 13.90 16.83 13.54
CA GLU A 96 13.81 17.18 12.12
C GLU A 96 12.36 17.32 11.65
N GLN A 97 12.10 18.27 10.75
CA GLN A 97 10.89 18.32 9.95
C GLN A 97 11.08 17.58 8.63
N VAL A 98 10.18 16.65 8.32
CA VAL A 98 10.21 15.81 7.12
C VAL A 98 8.88 15.87 6.39
N VAL A 99 8.93 15.74 5.06
CA VAL A 99 7.74 15.49 4.23
C VAL A 99 7.70 14.02 3.82
N LEU A 100 6.55 13.38 4.05
CA LEU A 100 6.30 11.98 3.74
C LEU A 100 5.20 11.89 2.69
N GLU A 101 5.49 11.27 1.55
CA GLU A 101 4.48 10.91 0.56
C GLU A 101 3.83 9.57 0.94
N ALA A 102 2.49 9.55 0.93
CA ALA A 102 1.71 8.33 1.04
C ALA A 102 1.81 7.50 -0.26
N THR A 103 2.61 6.44 -0.29
CA THR A 103 2.68 5.51 -1.44
C THR A 103 1.50 4.53 -1.46
N SER A 104 0.81 4.40 -0.33
CA SER A 104 -0.40 3.61 -0.15
C SER A 104 -1.42 4.38 0.72
N PRO A 105 -2.67 3.91 0.90
CA PRO A 105 -3.58 4.57 1.79
C PRO A 105 -3.09 4.53 3.25
N VAL A 106 -3.13 5.68 3.93
CA VAL A 106 -2.58 5.83 5.30
C VAL A 106 -3.70 6.11 6.29
N PHE A 107 -3.73 5.38 7.40
CA PHE A 107 -4.69 5.56 8.49
C PHE A 107 -4.02 5.43 9.85
N VAL A 108 -4.68 5.95 10.86
CA VAL A 108 -4.37 5.72 12.28
C VAL A 108 -5.58 5.12 12.98
N GLU A 109 -5.34 4.40 14.07
CA GLU A 109 -6.39 3.95 14.97
C GLU A 109 -6.67 5.04 16.00
N ASN A 110 -7.88 5.59 15.99
CA ASN A 110 -8.27 6.64 16.94
C ASN A 110 -9.22 6.10 18.00
N GLY A 111 -8.68 5.63 19.14
CA GLY A 111 -9.36 5.46 20.45
C GLY A 111 -10.66 4.63 20.51
N GLY A 112 -11.18 4.16 19.39
CA GLY A 112 -12.54 3.65 19.21
C GLY A 112 -12.62 2.66 18.05
N PHE A 113 -11.52 1.95 17.76
CA PHE A 113 -11.39 0.88 16.76
C PHE A 113 -11.64 1.27 15.29
N MET A 114 -12.04 2.50 14.99
CA MET A 114 -12.28 2.95 13.62
C MET A 114 -11.02 3.55 13.01
N PRO A 115 -10.53 2.99 11.90
CA PRO A 115 -9.46 3.58 11.12
C PRO A 115 -9.89 4.94 10.56
N VAL A 116 -9.07 5.96 10.78
CA VAL A 116 -9.30 7.33 10.32
C VAL A 116 -8.05 7.87 9.63
N PRO A 117 -8.19 8.80 8.67
CA PRO A 117 -7.03 9.47 8.09
C PRO A 117 -6.25 10.25 9.17
N PRO A 118 -4.91 10.29 9.10
CA PRO A 118 -4.11 11.20 9.91
C PRO A 118 -4.58 12.65 9.84
N TRP A 119 -4.41 13.41 10.93
CA TRP A 119 -4.75 14.83 11.03
C TRP A 119 -3.63 15.60 11.72
N PRO A 120 -3.53 16.93 11.54
CA PRO A 120 -2.56 17.75 12.27
C PRO A 120 -2.69 17.56 13.79
N GLY A 121 -1.58 17.21 14.44
CA GLY A 121 -1.49 16.89 15.86
C GLY A 121 -1.52 15.39 16.18
N CYS A 122 -1.85 14.51 15.22
CA CYS A 122 -1.79 13.07 15.46
C CYS A 122 -0.34 12.54 15.39
N GLU A 123 -0.11 11.40 16.05
CA GLU A 123 1.18 10.72 16.02
C GLU A 123 1.13 9.49 15.12
N LEU A 124 2.18 9.32 14.31
CA LEU A 124 2.44 8.11 13.53
C LEU A 124 3.61 7.40 14.18
N THR A 125 3.41 6.13 14.53
CA THR A 125 4.42 5.33 15.22
C THR A 125 4.80 4.15 14.35
N LEU A 126 6.11 3.99 14.17
CA LEU A 126 6.69 2.81 13.58
C LEU A 126 6.65 1.66 14.61
N ASP A 127 6.04 0.55 14.24
CA ASP A 127 6.03 -0.66 15.04
C ASP A 127 7.37 -1.38 14.94
N GLY A 128 8.21 -1.22 15.97
CA GLY A 128 9.53 -1.84 16.02
C GLY A 128 9.50 -3.37 15.98
N ARG A 129 8.42 -4.02 16.45
CA ARG A 129 8.29 -5.50 16.40
C ARG A 129 8.00 -5.96 14.98
N TRP A 130 7.24 -5.17 14.22
CA TRP A 130 7.00 -5.43 12.80
C TRP A 130 8.31 -5.44 12.01
N TYR A 131 9.16 -4.43 12.21
CA TYR A 131 10.48 -4.36 11.59
C TYR A 131 11.38 -5.52 12.03
N GLU A 132 11.49 -5.76 13.33
CA GLU A 132 12.30 -6.87 13.88
C GLU A 132 11.89 -8.23 13.28
N SER A 133 10.60 -8.45 13.05
CA SER A 133 10.10 -9.70 12.48
C SER A 133 10.48 -9.93 11.01
N ILE A 134 10.83 -8.87 10.27
CA ILE A 134 11.14 -8.95 8.83
C ILE A 134 12.63 -8.79 8.55
N VAL A 135 13.26 -7.80 9.19
CA VAL A 135 14.69 -7.46 8.95
C VAL A 135 15.61 -7.93 10.08
N GLY A 136 15.07 -8.51 11.17
CA GLY A 136 15.87 -8.93 12.33
C GLY A 136 16.43 -7.78 13.16
N GLN A 137 16.10 -6.53 12.80
CA GLN A 137 16.54 -5.32 13.48
C GLN A 137 15.33 -4.51 13.97
N ARG A 138 15.36 -4.13 15.25
CA ARG A 138 14.35 -3.26 15.82
C ARG A 138 14.59 -1.81 15.38
N ALA A 139 13.54 -1.16 14.91
CA ALA A 139 13.53 0.27 14.60
C ALA A 139 12.53 1.00 15.50
N SER A 140 12.76 2.27 15.78
CA SER A 140 11.83 3.13 16.51
C SER A 140 11.80 4.48 15.84
N LEU A 141 10.60 4.91 15.46
CA LEU A 141 10.37 6.21 14.86
C LEU A 141 8.97 6.67 15.29
N ARG A 142 8.88 7.85 15.88
CA ARG A 142 7.61 8.51 16.18
C ARG A 142 7.59 9.87 15.49
N LEU A 143 6.51 10.11 14.77
CA LEU A 143 6.33 11.30 13.95
C LEU A 143 5.07 12.01 14.43
N LYS A 144 5.15 13.32 14.60
CA LYS A 144 3.99 14.17 14.86
C LYS A 144 3.59 14.88 13.59
N VAL A 145 2.36 14.67 13.15
CA VAL A 145 1.84 15.31 11.93
C VAL A 145 1.58 16.79 12.23
N SER A 146 2.18 17.68 11.45
CA SER A 146 1.94 19.13 11.52
C SER A 146 1.04 19.62 10.39
N GLY A 147 1.07 18.96 9.22
CA GLY A 147 0.25 19.32 8.07
C GLY A 147 -0.10 18.11 7.21
N VAL A 148 -1.24 18.18 6.54
CA VAL A 148 -1.71 17.14 5.60
C VAL A 148 -2.20 17.81 4.32
N TYR A 149 -1.60 17.46 3.20
CA TYR A 149 -1.97 17.94 1.87
C TYR A 149 -2.47 16.79 1.02
N SER A 150 -3.76 16.81 0.67
CA SER A 150 -4.38 15.76 -0.14
C SER A 150 -5.37 16.36 -1.12
N ARG A 151 -5.23 16.04 -2.41
CA ARG A 151 -6.16 16.50 -3.46
C ARG A 151 -7.58 15.96 -3.27
N ARG A 152 -7.73 14.76 -2.69
CA ARG A 152 -9.02 14.08 -2.53
C ARG A 152 -9.52 14.08 -1.07
N GLY A 153 -8.74 14.64 -0.14
CA GLY A 153 -9.07 14.66 1.29
C GLY A 153 -8.96 13.28 1.93
N SER A 154 -10.00 12.45 1.80
CA SER A 154 -10.00 11.09 2.36
C SER A 154 -10.65 10.07 1.42
N VAL A 155 -10.27 8.81 1.56
CA VAL A 155 -10.81 7.68 0.82
C VAL A 155 -11.34 6.62 1.79
N VAL A 156 -12.39 5.91 1.37
CA VAL A 156 -12.92 4.75 2.11
C VAL A 156 -12.56 3.48 1.36
N TYR A 157 -11.64 2.70 1.91
CA TYR A 157 -11.33 1.38 1.40
C TYR A 157 -12.34 0.36 1.92
N ARG A 158 -12.91 -0.44 1.01
CA ARG A 158 -13.85 -1.52 1.32
C ARG A 158 -13.37 -2.79 0.66
N GLY A 159 -13.56 -3.91 1.35
CA GLY A 159 -13.18 -5.22 0.85
C GLY A 159 -14.24 -6.28 1.14
N TRP A 160 -14.07 -7.44 0.52
CA TRP A 160 -14.87 -8.63 0.79
C TRP A 160 -13.96 -9.74 1.31
N SER A 161 -14.40 -10.43 2.35
CA SER A 161 -13.69 -11.60 2.88
C SER A 161 -14.20 -12.85 2.19
N VAL A 162 -13.34 -13.51 1.41
CA VAL A 162 -13.68 -14.80 0.77
C VAL A 162 -13.92 -15.88 1.83
N ARG A 163 -13.15 -15.85 2.93
CA ARG A 163 -13.25 -16.82 4.03
C ARG A 163 -14.59 -16.74 4.76
N THR A 164 -15.04 -15.53 5.11
CA THR A 164 -16.27 -15.33 5.90
C THR A 164 -17.48 -14.98 5.07
N ARG A 165 -17.31 -14.75 3.75
CA ARG A 165 -18.36 -14.32 2.81
C ARG A 165 -19.12 -13.08 3.29
N LYS A 166 -18.39 -12.13 3.89
CA LYS A 166 -18.93 -10.88 4.44
C LYS A 166 -18.08 -9.69 4.02
N PRO A 167 -18.65 -8.46 4.00
CA PRO A 167 -17.87 -7.24 3.86
C PRO A 167 -16.81 -7.15 4.97
N LYS A 168 -15.61 -6.69 4.62
CA LYS A 168 -14.59 -6.28 5.60
C LYS A 168 -14.99 -4.93 6.20
N MET A 169 -14.50 -4.64 7.40
CA MET A 169 -14.66 -3.33 8.02
C MET A 169 -14.12 -2.24 7.08
N PRO A 170 -14.88 -1.15 6.83
CA PRO A 170 -14.39 -0.04 6.03
C PRO A 170 -13.21 0.66 6.72
N ILE A 171 -12.18 1.00 5.96
CA ILE A 171 -11.01 1.76 6.43
C ILE A 171 -11.10 3.16 5.83
N ARG A 172 -11.21 4.19 6.67
CA ARG A 172 -11.06 5.58 6.22
C ARG A 172 -9.58 5.94 6.30
N ALA A 173 -9.02 6.39 5.20
CA ALA A 173 -7.59 6.66 5.07
C ALA A 173 -7.33 7.90 4.22
N LEU A 174 -6.13 8.45 4.34
CA LEU A 174 -5.58 9.35 3.32
C LEU A 174 -5.28 8.54 2.06
N PRO A 175 -5.62 9.02 0.86
CA PRO A 175 -5.30 8.32 -0.38
C PRO A 175 -3.81 8.38 -0.71
N ALA A 176 -3.33 7.44 -1.53
CA ALA A 176 -1.99 7.50 -2.09
C ALA A 176 -1.75 8.81 -2.88
N GLY A 177 -0.53 9.32 -2.84
CA GLY A 177 -0.12 10.64 -3.36
C GLY A 177 -0.45 11.81 -2.43
N SER A 178 -0.90 11.55 -1.19
CA SER A 178 -1.06 12.61 -0.18
C SER A 178 0.30 12.90 0.48
N LEU A 179 0.55 14.15 0.84
CA LEU A 179 1.75 14.57 1.55
C LEU A 179 1.44 14.82 3.03
N LEU A 180 2.29 14.31 3.91
CA LEU A 180 2.26 14.58 5.34
C LEU A 180 3.51 15.35 5.71
N VAL A 181 3.34 16.53 6.31
CA VAL A 181 4.44 17.27 6.94
C VAL A 181 4.49 16.82 8.39
N CYS A 182 5.62 16.27 8.80
CA CYS A 182 5.81 15.66 10.10
C CYS A 182 7.05 16.23 10.80
N GLU A 183 7.01 16.26 12.11
CA GLU A 183 8.19 16.44 12.96
C GLU A 183 8.57 15.07 13.54
N VAL A 184 9.84 14.71 13.47
CA VAL A 184 10.35 13.50 14.11
C VAL A 184 10.48 13.78 15.60
N VAL A 185 9.53 13.28 16.40
CA VAL A 185 9.53 13.54 17.85
C VAL A 185 10.44 12.60 18.62
N GLU A 186 10.61 11.37 18.14
CA GLU A 186 11.47 10.37 18.78
C GLU A 186 12.02 9.37 17.76
N GLY A 187 13.24 8.91 18.02
CA GLY A 187 13.88 7.85 17.28
C GLY A 187 14.65 8.36 16.07
N GLU A 188 15.21 7.39 15.35
CA GLU A 188 16.04 7.63 14.19
C GLU A 188 15.91 6.46 13.23
N LEU A 189 15.81 6.77 11.93
CA LEU A 189 15.78 5.78 10.87
C LEU A 189 16.83 6.14 9.83
N ARG A 190 17.88 5.33 9.73
CA ARG A 190 18.97 5.51 8.74
C ARG A 190 18.94 4.39 7.71
N GLU A 191 19.72 4.56 6.66
CA GLU A 191 20.08 3.48 5.76
C GLU A 191 20.60 2.22 6.50
N PRO A 192 20.19 1.01 6.08
CA PRO A 192 19.30 0.69 4.95
C PRO A 192 17.80 0.69 5.27
N LEU A 193 17.43 0.92 6.55
CA LEU A 193 16.04 0.76 7.02
C LEU A 193 15.09 1.83 6.48
N ILE A 194 15.58 3.04 6.23
CA ILE A 194 14.75 4.12 5.68
C ILE A 194 14.28 3.83 4.25
N SER A 195 15.14 3.25 3.41
CA SER A 195 14.81 2.76 2.07
C SER A 195 13.71 1.68 2.08
N LEU A 196 13.48 1.04 3.23
CA LEU A 196 12.43 0.05 3.41
C LEU A 196 11.10 0.66 3.86
N LEU A 197 11.03 1.92 4.29
CA LEU A 197 9.79 2.56 4.73
C LEU A 197 8.68 2.57 3.65
N PRO A 198 8.97 2.77 2.34
CA PRO A 198 7.96 2.66 1.29
C PRO A 198 7.41 1.24 1.08
N ILE A 199 8.05 0.22 1.66
CA ILE A 199 7.73 -1.20 1.47
C ILE A 199 7.13 -1.80 2.74
N LEU A 200 7.85 -1.68 3.86
CA LEU A 200 7.45 -2.16 5.17
C LEU A 200 6.41 -1.25 5.83
N GLY A 201 6.36 0.02 5.44
CA GLY A 201 5.49 1.04 6.04
C GLY A 201 5.64 1.14 7.55
N LEU A 202 4.67 1.76 8.20
CA LEU A 202 4.77 2.05 9.63
C LEU A 202 4.47 0.84 10.52
N ASN A 203 3.64 -0.10 10.09
CA ASN A 203 3.16 -1.17 10.96
C ASN A 203 2.68 -2.40 10.18
N SER A 204 2.18 -3.40 10.89
CA SER A 204 1.69 -4.66 10.29
C SER A 204 0.55 -4.48 9.29
N ALA A 205 -0.17 -3.34 9.27
CA ALA A 205 -1.17 -3.06 8.24
C ALA A 205 -0.56 -2.94 6.83
N SER A 206 0.75 -2.65 6.74
CA SER A 206 1.51 -2.66 5.49
C SER A 206 1.53 -4.01 4.79
N SER A 207 1.38 -5.11 5.52
CA SER A 207 1.19 -6.45 4.92
C SER A 207 -0.05 -6.53 4.01
N MET A 208 -1.02 -5.63 4.19
CA MET A 208 -2.21 -5.50 3.37
C MET A 208 -2.16 -4.32 2.37
N GLY A 209 -1.01 -3.63 2.26
CA GLY A 209 -0.82 -2.48 1.39
C GLY A 209 -1.39 -1.17 1.94
N PHE A 210 -1.26 -0.94 3.25
CA PHE A 210 -1.59 0.33 3.91
C PHE A 210 -0.37 0.93 4.61
N ASN A 211 -0.42 2.20 5.00
CA ASN A 211 0.57 2.84 5.88
C ASN A 211 2.03 2.80 5.37
N GLN A 212 2.23 2.61 4.07
CA GLN A 212 3.52 2.78 3.40
C GLN A 212 3.75 4.26 3.08
N LEU A 213 4.93 4.75 3.42
CA LEU A 213 5.33 6.15 3.34
C LEU A 213 6.71 6.27 2.72
N ALA A 214 6.92 7.31 1.93
CA ALA A 214 8.20 7.63 1.34
C ALA A 214 8.71 8.99 1.86
N PRO A 215 9.85 9.05 2.55
CA PRO A 215 10.46 10.32 2.96
C PRO A 215 11.09 10.99 1.76
N ILE A 216 10.47 12.07 1.29
CA ILE A 216 10.92 12.80 0.10
C ILE A 216 11.91 13.90 0.50
N GLU A 217 13.06 13.94 -0.16
CA GLU A 217 14.06 15.01 0.02
C GLU A 217 13.86 16.12 -1.03
N GLU A 218 13.62 15.72 -2.29
CA GLU A 218 13.36 16.61 -3.42
C GLU A 218 12.02 16.25 -4.07
N ASP A 219 11.39 17.21 -4.76
CA ASP A 219 10.20 16.93 -5.57
C ASP A 219 10.56 15.96 -6.70
N PRO A 220 10.04 14.71 -6.70
CA PRO A 220 10.38 13.72 -7.71
C PRO A 220 9.88 14.07 -9.12
N PHE A 221 9.01 15.07 -9.25
CA PHE A 221 8.47 15.55 -10.52
C PHE A 221 9.04 16.90 -10.97
N GLY A 222 9.92 17.50 -10.17
CA GLY A 222 10.73 18.68 -10.49
C GLY A 222 10.04 19.69 -11.41
N GLY A 223 9.32 20.65 -10.82
CA GLY A 223 9.30 21.99 -11.41
C GLY A 223 10.70 22.56 -11.30
N GLY A 224 11.57 22.24 -12.26
CA GLY A 224 12.93 22.76 -12.30
C GLY A 224 12.90 24.28 -12.30
N VAL A 225 13.34 24.87 -11.20
CA VAL A 225 13.75 26.27 -11.19
C VAL A 225 15.25 26.22 -11.40
N GLY A 226 15.67 26.52 -12.63
CA GLY A 226 17.04 26.93 -12.91
C GLY A 226 17.36 28.29 -12.32
#